data_AF-A0A2V5K5R4-F1
#
_entry.id   AF-A0A2V5K5R4-F1
#
_cell.length_a   1.000
_cell.length_b   1.000
_cell.length_c   1.000
_cell.angle_alpha   90.00
_cell.angle_beta   90.00
_cell.angle_gamma   90.00
#
_symmetry.space_group_name_H-M   'P 1'
#
loop_
_entity.id
_entity.type
_entity.pdbx_description
1 polymer ?
#
loop_
_entity_poly.entity_id
_entity_poly.type
_entity_poly.pdbx_seq_one_letter_code
_entity_poly.pdbx_strand_id
1 'polypeptide(L)'
;MKEPPIEAGYRPTRGLFAWAVHRKIRNTEGEDNVEHLVIRPLADGEPAPLDLLLLADPSRKAVDDYLRRGTCMVAELAGDVVGVYVLIATRPLTAELVNVAVAEPLHGKGIGKRLVLHAIETAKTLGYADIEVGTGNSGMLQLALYQKCGFRITGVDPDFFVRHYPEEIVENGIRCRDMVRLSLSLSRVQ
;
A
#
# COMPACT_ATOMS: atom_id res chain seq x y z
N MET A 1 -40.26 37.84 -5.16
CA MET A 1 -38.96 37.63 -4.46
C MET A 1 -39.06 36.26 -3.80
N LYS A 2 -38.97 35.17 -4.57
CA LYS A 2 -37.79 34.29 -4.77
C LYS A 2 -37.11 33.87 -3.46
N GLU A 3 -37.56 32.72 -2.95
CA GLU A 3 -36.91 31.91 -1.93
C GLU A 3 -35.48 31.52 -2.36
N PRO A 4 -34.54 31.33 -1.42
CA PRO A 4 -33.20 30.86 -1.74
C PRO A 4 -33.20 29.37 -2.14
N PRO A 5 -32.28 28.94 -3.02
CA PRO A 5 -32.26 27.58 -3.53
C PRO A 5 -31.84 26.57 -2.47
N ILE A 6 -32.56 25.45 -2.46
CA ILE A 6 -32.30 24.25 -1.68
C ILE A 6 -31.03 23.59 -2.24
N GLU A 7 -29.91 23.71 -1.53
CA GLU A 7 -28.68 23.00 -1.91
C GLU A 7 -28.78 21.51 -1.60
N ALA A 8 -28.19 20.75 -2.53
CA ALA A 8 -28.32 19.32 -2.68
C ALA A 8 -27.64 18.52 -1.55
N GLY A 9 -28.42 17.64 -0.94
CA GLY A 9 -28.05 16.22 -0.90
C GLY A 9 -26.78 15.80 -0.17
N TYR A 10 -26.62 16.20 1.09
CA TYR A 10 -25.75 15.46 2.03
C TYR A 10 -26.40 14.10 2.35
N ARG A 11 -25.80 12.99 1.89
CA ARG A 11 -26.15 11.63 2.33
C ARG A 11 -25.09 11.13 3.30
N PRO A 12 -25.38 11.01 4.60
CA PRO A 12 -24.49 10.35 5.54
C PRO A 12 -24.60 8.83 5.32
N THR A 13 -23.54 8.20 4.82
CA THR A 13 -23.38 6.75 5.00
C THR A 13 -22.95 6.50 6.44
N ARG A 14 -23.80 5.78 7.17
CA ARG A 14 -23.53 5.31 8.53
C ARG A 14 -22.26 4.45 8.53
N GLY A 15 -21.25 4.91 9.26
CA GLY A 15 -20.06 4.15 9.65
C GLY A 15 -19.68 4.58 11.06
N LEU A 16 -20.13 3.78 12.03
CA LEU A 16 -20.10 4.03 13.46
C LEU A 16 -18.67 3.98 14.05
N PHE A 17 -18.44 4.79 15.09
CA PHE A 17 -17.41 4.72 16.15
C PHE A 17 -16.02 5.36 15.97
N ALA A 18 -15.87 6.51 16.63
CA ALA A 18 -14.70 6.81 17.46
C ALA A 18 -14.93 6.26 18.89
N TRP A 19 -13.85 5.87 19.57
CA TRP A 19 -13.67 5.46 21.00
C TRP A 19 -13.68 3.96 21.37
N ALA A 20 -12.52 3.33 21.23
CA ALA A 20 -11.83 2.45 22.20
C ALA A 20 -10.40 2.22 21.61
N VAL A 21 -9.25 2.33 22.28
CA VAL A 21 -8.78 1.54 23.42
C VAL A 21 -7.49 2.18 24.00
N HIS A 22 -7.59 2.83 25.18
CA HIS A 22 -6.58 2.68 26.24
C HIS A 22 -7.14 1.59 27.16
N ARG A 23 -6.91 0.32 26.82
CA ARG A 23 -7.10 -0.84 27.69
C ARG A 23 -6.45 -2.06 27.06
N LYS A 24 -5.51 -2.64 27.79
CA LYS A 24 -4.94 -3.96 27.57
C LYS A 24 -6.11 -4.98 27.53
N ILE A 25 -6.55 -5.37 26.35
CA ILE A 25 -7.36 -6.58 26.12
C ILE A 25 -6.63 -7.34 25.02
N ARG A 26 -5.93 -8.40 25.42
CA ARG A 26 -5.54 -9.47 24.51
C ARG A 26 -6.84 -10.05 23.96
N ASN A 27 -7.08 -9.85 22.67
CA ASN A 27 -8.16 -10.52 21.95
C ASN A 27 -7.48 -11.55 21.04
N THR A 28 -7.37 -12.78 21.55
CA THR A 28 -6.69 -13.94 20.96
C THR A 28 -7.56 -14.66 19.91
N GLU A 29 -8.36 -13.94 19.13
CA GLU A 29 -9.27 -14.57 18.14
C GLU A 29 -9.10 -14.02 16.70
N GLY A 30 -8.07 -13.18 16.47
CA GLY A 30 -7.71 -12.67 15.15
C GLY A 30 -6.30 -13.02 14.68
N GLU A 31 -5.49 -13.66 15.52
CA GLU A 31 -4.10 -14.02 15.24
C GLU A 31 -3.97 -15.36 14.48
N ASP A 32 -4.96 -16.24 14.56
CA ASP A 32 -4.83 -17.64 14.12
C ASP A 32 -5.05 -17.86 12.61
N ASN A 33 -5.54 -16.88 11.85
CA ASN A 33 -5.89 -17.06 10.43
C ASN A 33 -4.80 -16.60 9.43
N VAL A 34 -3.60 -16.25 9.89
CA VAL A 34 -2.48 -15.82 9.02
C VAL A 34 -1.26 -16.75 9.11
N GLU A 35 -1.33 -17.82 9.92
CA GLU A 35 -0.21 -18.76 10.10
C GLU A 35 0.25 -19.42 8.78
N HIS A 36 -0.64 -19.52 7.78
CA HIS A 36 -0.34 -20.13 6.49
C HIS A 36 -0.24 -19.16 5.32
N LEU A 37 -0.03 -17.87 5.56
CA LEU A 37 0.20 -16.93 4.46
C LEU A 37 1.53 -17.25 3.77
N VAL A 38 1.46 -17.60 2.50
CA VAL A 38 2.63 -17.86 1.63
C VAL A 38 2.81 -16.66 0.72
N ILE A 39 4.05 -16.17 0.57
CA ILE A 39 4.37 -15.10 -0.39
C ILE A 39 5.27 -15.73 -1.45
N ARG A 40 4.87 -15.60 -2.71
CA ARG A 40 5.57 -16.21 -3.86
C ARG A 40 5.62 -15.26 -5.05
N PRO A 41 6.55 -15.46 -6.00
CA PRO A 41 6.48 -14.80 -7.30
C PRO A 41 5.16 -15.14 -8.01
N LEU A 42 4.61 -14.15 -8.72
CA LEU A 42 3.57 -14.41 -9.72
C LEU A 42 4.18 -15.31 -10.81
N ALA A 43 3.54 -16.41 -11.15
CA ALA A 43 4.08 -17.38 -12.09
C ALA A 43 3.99 -16.89 -13.54
N ASP A 44 4.86 -17.39 -14.41
CA ASP A 44 4.82 -17.08 -15.84
C ASP A 44 3.49 -17.53 -16.45
N GLY A 45 2.80 -16.60 -17.12
CA GLY A 45 1.48 -16.83 -17.72
C GLY A 45 0.31 -16.80 -16.73
N GLU A 46 0.57 -16.66 -15.43
CA GLU A 46 -0.48 -16.40 -14.42
C GLU A 46 -0.99 -14.96 -14.59
N PRO A 47 -2.32 -14.74 -14.63
CA PRO A 47 -2.86 -13.40 -14.70
C PRO A 47 -2.55 -12.63 -13.41
N ALA A 48 -2.01 -11.42 -13.53
CA ALA A 48 -1.79 -10.55 -12.38
C ALA A 48 -3.13 -10.22 -11.69
N PRO A 49 -3.17 -10.16 -10.34
CA PRO A 49 -4.40 -9.90 -9.58
C PRO A 49 -4.79 -8.42 -9.69
N LEU A 50 -5.37 -8.05 -10.82
CA LEU A 50 -5.61 -6.66 -11.19
C LEU A 50 -6.51 -5.95 -10.17
N ASP A 51 -7.52 -6.64 -9.64
CA ASP A 51 -8.41 -6.09 -8.64
C ASP A 51 -7.66 -5.62 -7.39
N LEU A 52 -6.62 -6.35 -6.96
CA LEU A 52 -5.77 -5.94 -5.84
C LEU A 52 -4.85 -4.78 -6.22
N LEU A 53 -4.23 -4.84 -7.40
CA LEU A 53 -3.30 -3.80 -7.85
C LEU A 53 -3.99 -2.44 -7.97
N LEU A 54 -5.24 -2.43 -8.44
CA LEU A 54 -6.05 -1.22 -8.61
C LEU A 54 -6.54 -0.62 -7.28
N LEU A 55 -6.49 -1.37 -6.17
CA LEU A 55 -6.72 -0.79 -4.82
C LEU A 55 -5.63 0.22 -4.44
N ALA A 56 -4.39 0.01 -4.92
CA ALA A 56 -3.25 0.85 -4.57
C ALA A 56 -2.91 1.90 -5.65
N ASP A 57 -3.19 1.61 -6.93
CA ASP A 57 -3.01 2.56 -8.03
C ASP A 57 -4.20 2.48 -9.00
N PRO A 58 -5.08 3.50 -9.06
CA PRO A 58 -6.26 3.48 -9.93
C PRO A 58 -5.90 3.57 -11.42
N SER A 59 -4.64 3.90 -11.78
CA SER A 59 -4.22 4.02 -13.17
C SER A 59 -3.84 2.66 -13.75
N ARG A 60 -4.77 2.03 -14.48
CA ARG A 60 -4.50 0.78 -15.21
C ARG A 60 -3.26 0.87 -16.09
N LYS A 61 -3.05 2.02 -16.75
CA LYS A 61 -1.88 2.25 -17.61
C LYS A 61 -0.56 2.21 -16.82
N ALA A 62 -0.53 2.80 -15.62
CA ALA A 62 0.64 2.76 -14.75
C ALA A 62 0.87 1.32 -14.25
N VAL A 63 -0.21 0.64 -13.86
CA VAL A 63 -0.19 -0.77 -13.45
C VAL A 63 0.44 -1.67 -14.50
N ASP A 64 -0.03 -1.59 -15.73
CA ASP A 64 0.51 -2.37 -16.83
C ASP A 64 1.99 -2.03 -17.10
N ASP A 65 2.44 -0.78 -16.86
CA ASP A 65 3.85 -0.40 -17.06
C ASP A 65 4.79 -1.01 -16.04
N TYR A 66 4.49 -0.87 -14.74
CA TYR A 66 5.38 -1.42 -13.73
C TYR A 66 5.31 -2.95 -13.66
N LEU A 67 4.20 -3.58 -14.06
CA LEU A 67 4.13 -5.05 -14.17
C LEU A 67 5.06 -5.59 -15.24
N ARG A 68 5.24 -4.88 -16.37
CA ARG A 68 6.17 -5.30 -17.44
C ARG A 68 7.64 -5.21 -17.03
N ARG A 69 7.96 -4.27 -16.14
CA ARG A 69 9.35 -3.91 -15.80
C ARG A 69 9.79 -4.42 -14.43
N GLY A 70 8.84 -4.89 -13.62
CA GLY A 70 9.03 -5.21 -12.22
C GLY A 70 8.90 -6.69 -11.90
N THR A 71 9.20 -6.99 -10.64
CA THR A 71 8.95 -8.30 -10.04
C THR A 71 7.65 -8.22 -9.24
N CYS A 72 6.65 -8.98 -9.68
CA CYS A 72 5.35 -9.09 -9.01
C CYS A 72 5.34 -10.30 -8.06
N MET A 73 4.90 -10.06 -6.84
CA MET A 73 4.82 -11.07 -5.78
C MET A 73 3.40 -11.08 -5.23
N VAL A 74 2.85 -12.28 -5.04
CA VAL A 74 1.49 -12.49 -4.52
C VAL A 74 1.56 -13.14 -3.15
N ALA A 75 0.64 -12.76 -2.27
CA ALA A 75 0.42 -13.42 -1.00
C ALA A 75 -0.85 -14.25 -1.06
N GLU A 76 -0.74 -15.51 -0.68
CA GLU A 76 -1.80 -16.50 -0.75
C GLU A 76 -2.18 -16.98 0.64
N LEU A 77 -3.49 -17.17 0.84
CA LEU A 77 -4.05 -17.78 2.03
C LEU A 77 -5.06 -18.84 1.59
N ALA A 78 -4.87 -20.09 1.99
CA ALA A 78 -5.73 -21.22 1.61
C ALA A 78 -5.94 -21.38 0.08
N GLY A 79 -4.96 -20.96 -0.73
CA GLY A 79 -5.01 -21.01 -2.19
C GLY A 79 -5.58 -19.76 -2.87
N ASP A 80 -6.10 -18.80 -2.10
CA ASP A 80 -6.61 -17.53 -2.64
C ASP A 80 -5.54 -16.44 -2.56
N VAL A 81 -5.38 -15.68 -3.64
CA VAL A 81 -4.51 -14.49 -3.66
C VAL A 81 -5.19 -13.36 -2.87
N VAL A 82 -4.60 -13.03 -1.73
CA VAL A 82 -5.13 -12.06 -0.75
C VAL A 82 -4.32 -10.77 -0.65
N GLY A 83 -3.15 -10.74 -1.28
CA GLY A 83 -2.29 -9.56 -1.31
C GLY A 83 -1.30 -9.61 -2.46
N VAL A 84 -0.74 -8.46 -2.78
CA VAL A 84 0.21 -8.30 -3.88
C VAL A 84 1.22 -7.20 -3.53
N TYR A 85 2.43 -7.32 -4.05
CA TYR A 85 3.32 -6.18 -4.20
C TYR A 85 4.13 -6.25 -5.49
N VAL A 86 4.61 -5.10 -5.96
CA VAL A 86 5.49 -5.00 -7.12
C VAL A 86 6.73 -4.18 -6.76
N LEU A 87 7.90 -4.75 -7.07
CA LEU A 87 9.19 -4.05 -7.02
C LEU A 87 9.65 -3.70 -8.44
N ILE A 88 10.18 -2.49 -8.63
CA ILE A 88 10.91 -2.13 -9.85
C ILE A 88 12.32 -1.64 -9.51
N ALA A 89 13.25 -1.79 -10.45
CA ALA A 89 14.52 -1.08 -10.41
C ALA A 89 14.33 0.38 -10.84
N THR A 90 14.90 1.34 -10.09
CA THR A 90 14.80 2.77 -10.42
C THR A 90 16.17 3.41 -10.66
N ARG A 91 16.94 3.62 -9.60
CA ARG A 91 18.32 4.13 -9.63
C ARG A 91 19.31 2.97 -9.44
N PRO A 92 20.61 3.15 -9.74
CA PRO A 92 21.62 2.12 -9.51
C PRO A 92 21.54 1.58 -8.08
N LEU A 93 21.36 0.26 -7.95
CA LEU A 93 21.23 -0.44 -6.66
C LEU A 93 20.05 0.06 -5.80
N THR A 94 19.01 0.64 -6.39
CA THR A 94 17.77 1.03 -5.69
C THR A 94 16.54 0.32 -6.26
N ALA A 95 15.80 -0.37 -5.39
CA ALA A 95 14.47 -0.87 -5.69
C ALA A 95 13.40 0.11 -5.22
N GLU A 96 12.24 0.13 -5.88
CA GLU A 96 11.05 0.84 -5.40
C GLU A 96 9.86 -0.11 -5.28
N LEU A 97 9.22 -0.08 -4.12
CA LEU A 97 7.92 -0.70 -3.84
C LEU A 97 6.82 0.19 -4.43
N VAL A 98 6.53 -0.01 -5.71
CA VAL A 98 5.59 0.83 -6.47
C VAL A 98 4.13 0.45 -6.29
N ASN A 99 3.85 -0.78 -5.85
CA ASN A 99 2.51 -1.20 -5.50
C ASN A 99 2.56 -2.17 -4.32
N VAL A 100 1.65 -2.02 -3.37
CA VAL A 100 1.39 -2.98 -2.30
C VAL A 100 -0.07 -2.90 -1.91
N ALA A 101 -0.78 -4.02 -1.94
CA ALA A 101 -2.19 -4.09 -1.61
C ALA A 101 -2.55 -5.39 -0.89
N VAL A 102 -3.61 -5.31 -0.08
CA VAL A 102 -4.23 -6.44 0.62
C VAL A 102 -5.72 -6.34 0.37
N ALA A 103 -6.39 -7.46 0.16
CA ALA A 103 -7.86 -7.49 0.07
C ALA A 103 -8.49 -6.82 1.29
N GLU A 104 -9.43 -5.90 1.08
CA GLU A 104 -10.05 -5.08 2.14
C GLU A 104 -10.58 -5.89 3.33
N PRO A 105 -11.24 -7.05 3.16
CA PRO A 105 -11.73 -7.86 4.28
C PRO A 105 -10.63 -8.41 5.21
N LEU A 106 -9.36 -8.33 4.79
CA LEU A 106 -8.20 -8.84 5.51
C LEU A 106 -7.29 -7.73 6.05
N HIS A 107 -7.71 -6.47 5.95
CA HIS A 107 -7.03 -5.35 6.59
C HIS A 107 -7.01 -5.51 8.12
N GLY A 108 -6.03 -4.88 8.78
CA GLY A 108 -5.86 -4.97 10.24
C GLY A 108 -5.27 -6.29 10.77
N LYS A 109 -5.08 -7.31 9.91
CA LYS A 109 -4.54 -8.64 10.30
C LYS A 109 -3.01 -8.78 10.14
N GLY A 110 -2.29 -7.67 9.95
CA GLY A 110 -0.83 -7.68 9.82
C GLY A 110 -0.26 -8.15 8.47
N ILE A 111 -1.10 -8.52 7.49
CA ILE A 111 -0.66 -8.98 6.15
C ILE A 111 0.16 -7.90 5.43
N GLY A 112 -0.28 -6.63 5.45
CA GLY A 112 0.46 -5.53 4.82
C GLY A 112 1.88 -5.37 5.38
N LYS A 113 2.07 -5.56 6.69
CA LYS A 113 3.40 -5.58 7.31
C LYS A 113 4.25 -6.72 6.79
N ARG A 114 3.68 -7.93 6.67
CA ARG A 114 4.39 -9.09 6.13
C ARG A 114 4.81 -8.88 4.68
N LEU A 115 3.94 -8.30 3.83
CA LEU A 115 4.27 -7.94 2.45
C LEU A 115 5.45 -6.96 2.38
N VAL A 116 5.41 -5.87 3.16
CA VAL A 116 6.48 -4.86 3.17
C VAL A 116 7.81 -5.46 3.64
N LEU A 117 7.79 -6.27 4.71
CA LEU A 117 9.00 -6.96 5.19
C LEU A 117 9.53 -7.95 4.16
N HIS A 118 8.65 -8.69 3.48
CA HIS A 118 9.05 -9.60 2.40
C HIS A 118 9.67 -8.84 1.22
N ALA A 119 9.13 -7.67 0.86
CA ALA A 119 9.68 -6.80 -0.18
C ALA A 119 11.10 -6.31 0.18
N ILE A 120 11.33 -5.94 1.45
CA ILE A 120 12.66 -5.57 1.96
C ILE A 120 13.66 -6.74 1.79
N GLU A 121 13.29 -7.94 2.24
CA GLU A 121 14.17 -9.11 2.13
C GLU A 121 14.41 -9.50 0.67
N THR A 122 13.37 -9.45 -0.18
CA THR A 122 13.50 -9.69 -1.61
C THR A 122 14.48 -8.70 -2.25
N ALA A 123 14.38 -7.40 -1.92
CA ALA A 123 15.29 -6.39 -2.44
C ALA A 123 16.75 -6.66 -1.99
N LYS A 124 16.96 -7.11 -0.74
CA LYS A 124 18.29 -7.52 -0.26
C LYS A 124 18.84 -8.72 -1.05
N THR A 125 18.03 -9.76 -1.24
CA THR A 125 18.43 -10.97 -1.98
C THR A 125 18.77 -10.65 -3.43
N LEU A 126 18.09 -9.68 -4.04
CA LEU A 126 18.37 -9.20 -5.39
C LEU A 126 19.60 -8.26 -5.47
N GLY A 127 20.25 -7.95 -4.34
CA GLY A 127 21.50 -7.19 -4.28
C GLY A 127 21.34 -5.67 -4.30
N TYR A 128 20.12 -5.16 -4.07
CA TYR A 128 19.89 -3.72 -3.93
C TYR A 128 20.51 -3.18 -2.62
N ALA A 129 21.02 -1.95 -2.68
CA ALA A 129 21.55 -1.22 -1.53
C ALA A 129 20.48 -0.37 -0.82
N ASP A 130 19.43 0.02 -1.53
CA ASP A 130 18.32 0.81 -0.99
C ASP A 130 16.98 0.30 -1.52
N ILE A 131 15.94 0.46 -0.70
CA ILE A 131 14.55 0.31 -1.12
C ILE A 131 13.77 1.59 -0.80
N GLU A 132 12.93 2.01 -1.74
CA GLU A 132 12.08 3.19 -1.62
C GLU A 132 10.60 2.83 -1.69
N VAL A 133 9.77 3.70 -1.12
CA VAL A 133 8.31 3.64 -1.26
C VAL A 133 7.75 5.06 -1.25
N GLY A 134 6.72 5.29 -2.07
CA GLY A 134 5.93 6.51 -2.09
C GLY A 134 4.52 6.26 -1.56
N THR A 135 3.95 7.22 -0.85
CA THR A 135 2.52 7.18 -0.49
C THR A 135 1.92 8.58 -0.42
N GLY A 136 0.59 8.66 -0.48
CA GLY A 136 -0.13 9.93 -0.37
C GLY A 136 0.10 10.62 0.98
N ASN A 137 0.13 11.94 0.97
CA ASN A 137 0.17 12.74 2.21
C ASN A 137 -1.03 12.49 3.14
N SER A 138 -2.15 11.96 2.63
CA SER A 138 -3.31 11.55 3.42
C SER A 138 -3.17 10.16 4.04
N GLY A 139 -2.18 9.37 3.59
CA GLY A 139 -2.00 7.96 3.91
C GLY A 139 -1.39 7.72 5.30
N MET A 140 -2.13 8.07 6.36
CA MET A 140 -1.63 8.01 7.73
C MET A 140 -1.27 6.58 8.19
N LEU A 141 -2.07 5.60 7.79
CA LEU A 141 -1.83 4.20 8.14
C LEU A 141 -0.61 3.63 7.40
N GLN A 142 -0.43 4.01 6.14
CA GLN A 142 0.70 3.62 5.30
C GLN A 142 1.99 4.24 5.83
N LEU A 143 1.99 5.54 6.14
CA LEU A 143 3.13 6.23 6.77
C LEU A 143 3.54 5.58 8.10
N ALA A 144 2.57 5.23 8.94
CA ALA A 144 2.84 4.53 10.20
C ALA A 144 3.39 3.11 9.96
N LEU A 145 2.84 2.38 8.98
CA LEU A 145 3.28 1.04 8.60
C LEU A 145 4.74 1.05 8.11
N TYR A 146 5.05 1.88 7.12
CA TYR A 146 6.38 1.91 6.52
C TYR A 146 7.46 2.31 7.54
N GLN A 147 7.18 3.30 8.39
CA GLN A 147 8.11 3.66 9.47
C GLN A 147 8.31 2.53 10.49
N LYS A 148 7.25 1.79 10.85
CA LYS A 148 7.37 0.59 11.69
C LYS A 148 8.18 -0.53 11.03
N CYS A 149 8.26 -0.55 9.70
CA CYS A 149 9.11 -1.47 8.93
C CYS A 149 10.55 -0.94 8.73
N GLY A 150 10.89 0.24 9.26
CA GLY A 150 12.24 0.81 9.23
C GLY A 150 12.46 1.89 8.17
N PHE A 151 11.49 2.18 7.31
CA PHE A 151 11.60 3.26 6.33
C PHE A 151 11.65 4.64 7.03
N ARG A 152 12.42 5.56 6.47
CA ARG A 152 12.49 6.96 6.91
C ARG A 152 11.96 7.87 5.82
N ILE A 153 11.18 8.88 6.21
CA ILE A 153 10.75 9.93 5.28
C ILE A 153 11.99 10.70 4.81
N THR A 154 12.13 10.82 3.49
CA THR A 154 13.29 11.47 2.85
C THR A 154 12.91 12.68 2.01
N GLY A 155 11.63 12.84 1.67
CA GLY A 155 11.18 13.99 0.91
C GLY A 155 9.69 14.00 0.64
N VAL A 156 9.26 15.04 -0.05
CA VAL A 156 7.90 15.21 -0.55
C VAL A 156 8.01 15.63 -2.01
N ASP A 157 7.24 14.98 -2.88
CA ASP A 157 6.98 15.45 -4.25
C ASP A 157 5.63 16.20 -4.24
N PRO A 158 5.66 17.55 -4.22
CA PRO A 158 4.45 18.37 -4.15
C PRO A 158 3.58 18.14 -5.38
N ASP A 159 2.26 18.14 -5.22
CA ASP A 159 1.26 18.02 -6.29
C ASP A 159 1.38 16.75 -7.15
N PHE A 160 2.08 15.72 -6.69
CA PHE A 160 2.26 14.47 -7.43
C PHE A 160 0.91 13.89 -7.90
N PHE A 161 -0.07 13.77 -7.00
CA PHE A 161 -1.35 13.15 -7.35
C PHE A 161 -2.20 14.03 -8.26
N VAL A 162 -2.07 15.35 -8.16
CA VAL A 162 -2.75 16.32 -9.05
C VAL A 162 -2.22 16.23 -10.47
N ARG A 163 -0.91 15.98 -10.65
CA ARG A 163 -0.31 15.84 -11.99
C ARG A 163 -0.60 14.50 -12.66
N HIS A 164 -0.80 13.43 -11.88
CA HIS A 164 -0.88 12.07 -12.41
C HIS A 164 -2.30 11.51 -12.48
N TYR A 165 -3.25 12.06 -11.70
CA TYR A 165 -4.63 11.59 -11.67
C TYR A 165 -5.61 12.72 -11.97
N PRO A 166 -6.59 12.50 -12.87
CA PRO A 166 -7.55 13.53 -13.24
C PRO A 166 -8.61 13.77 -12.15
N GLU A 167 -8.89 12.76 -11.34
CA GLU A 167 -9.87 12.82 -10.26
C GLU A 167 -9.22 13.17 -8.92
N GLU A 168 -9.95 13.92 -8.09
CA GLU A 168 -9.49 14.24 -6.74
C GLU A 168 -9.58 13.01 -5.84
N ILE A 169 -8.47 12.71 -5.16
CA ILE A 169 -8.38 11.61 -4.20
C ILE A 169 -8.53 12.20 -2.79
N VAL A 170 -9.51 11.73 -2.04
CA VAL A 170 -9.77 12.16 -0.65
C VAL A 170 -9.81 10.93 0.25
N GLU A 171 -9.00 10.95 1.32
CA GLU A 171 -8.90 9.87 2.30
C GLU A 171 -8.99 10.48 3.71
N ASN A 172 -9.89 9.97 4.55
CA ASN A 172 -10.13 10.49 5.91
C ASN A 172 -10.42 12.00 5.96
N GLY A 173 -11.05 12.55 4.92
CA GLY A 173 -11.33 13.99 4.80
C GLY A 173 -10.11 14.85 4.47
N ILE A 174 -8.95 14.24 4.18
CA ILE A 174 -7.73 14.91 3.74
C ILE A 174 -7.57 14.68 2.25
N ARG A 175 -7.38 15.77 1.49
CA ARG A 175 -7.04 15.68 0.07
C ARG A 175 -5.64 15.08 -0.10
N CYS A 176 -5.55 14.00 -0.85
CA CYS A 176 -4.29 13.42 -1.29
C CYS A 176 -3.78 14.23 -2.49
N ARG A 177 -2.74 15.03 -2.25
CA ARG A 177 -2.15 15.98 -3.20
C ARG A 177 -0.68 15.67 -3.46
N ASP A 178 0.07 15.45 -2.39
CA ASP A 178 1.52 15.32 -2.41
C ASP A 178 1.92 13.85 -2.18
N MET A 179 3.01 13.42 -2.78
CA MET A 179 3.60 12.11 -2.48
C MET A 179 4.70 12.28 -1.43
N VAL A 180 4.55 11.60 -0.31
CA VAL A 180 5.61 11.46 0.71
C VAL A 180 6.52 10.32 0.28
N ARG A 181 7.81 10.61 0.15
CA ARG A 181 8.86 9.63 -0.20
C ARG A 181 9.53 9.11 1.06
N LEU A 182 9.71 7.80 1.12
CA LEU A 182 10.44 7.13 2.19
C LEU A 182 11.49 6.19 1.59
N SER A 183 12.59 6.00 2.31
CA SER A 183 13.62 5.02 1.95
C SER A 183 14.14 4.25 3.15
N LEU A 184 14.71 3.07 2.87
CA LEU A 184 15.43 2.23 3.81
C LEU A 184 16.73 1.76 3.16
N SER A 185 17.86 2.02 3.82
CA SER A 185 19.14 1.47 3.40
C SER A 185 19.22 -0.01 3.80
N LEU A 186 19.57 -0.83 2.83
CA LEU A 186 19.71 -2.27 2.94
C LEU A 186 21.19 -2.58 3.19
N SER A 187 21.63 -2.45 4.44
CA SER A 187 22.98 -2.89 4.82
C SER A 187 23.15 -4.37 4.47
N ARG A 188 24.24 -4.70 3.76
CA ARG A 188 24.61 -6.09 3.53
C ARG A 188 24.88 -6.75 4.88
N VAL A 189 24.26 -7.90 5.13
CA VAL A 189 24.75 -8.79 6.19
C VAL A 189 26.17 -9.17 5.78
N GLN A 190 27.14 -8.84 6.63
CA GLN A 190 28.54 -9.25 6.48
C GLN A 190 28.67 -10.77 6.47
#